data_AF-A0A2N7GDT6-F1
#
_entry.id   AF-A0A2N7GDT6-F1
#
_cell.length_a   1.000
_cell.length_b   1.000
_cell.length_c   1.000
_cell.angle_alpha   90.00
_cell.angle_beta   90.00
_cell.angle_gamma   90.00
#
_symmetry.space_group_name_H-M   'P 1'
#
loop_
_entity.id
_entity.type
_entity.pdbx_description
1 polymer ?
#
loop_
_entity_poly.entity_id
_entity_poly.type
_entity_poly.pdbx_seq_one_letter_code
_entity_poly.pdbx_strand_id
1 'polypeptide(L)'
;MNLWTLFPDSILSISGILKLPYFAIVFYLFTFVFAFKLKNQRTLIMGFLSLSLISSLIMIVNFGPQVGHVIPPLSLLLTAVFPSVVLIQHVLKRRHLLSFVWSVMTVAGILHSLSWGVWLTALARS
;
A
#
# COMPACT_ATOMS: atom_id res chain seq x y z
N MET A 1 -12.51 18.06 2.95
CA MET A 1 -12.51 17.06 4.05
C MET A 1 -11.10 16.58 4.25
N ASN A 2 -10.63 16.56 5.49
CA ASN A 2 -9.29 16.06 5.80
C ASN A 2 -9.32 14.51 5.83
N LEU A 3 -8.92 13.85 4.75
CA LEU A 3 -8.87 12.38 4.68
C LEU A 3 -7.79 11.78 5.59
N TRP A 4 -6.90 12.60 6.16
CA TRP A 4 -5.90 12.13 7.13
C TRP A 4 -6.50 11.68 8.44
N THR A 5 -7.75 12.04 8.75
CA THR A 5 -8.48 11.49 9.91
C THR A 5 -8.66 9.97 9.84
N LEU A 6 -8.47 9.36 8.67
CA LEU A 6 -8.44 7.91 8.49
C LEU A 6 -7.19 7.25 9.10
N PHE A 7 -6.12 8.02 9.35
CA PHE A 7 -4.89 7.56 9.98
C PHE A 7 -4.84 8.10 11.41
N PRO A 8 -5.37 7.36 12.40
CA PRO A 8 -5.48 7.88 13.76
C PRO A 8 -4.10 8.04 14.41
N ASP A 9 -3.96 9.12 15.17
CA ASP A 9 -2.73 9.45 15.92
C ASP A 9 -2.28 8.35 16.88
N SER A 10 -3.22 7.51 17.34
CA SER A 10 -2.94 6.36 18.19
C SER A 10 -2.03 5.32 17.53
N ILE A 11 -1.91 5.31 16.20
CA ILE A 11 -0.97 4.41 15.50
C ILE A 11 0.49 4.73 15.90
N LEU A 12 0.82 5.98 16.20
CA LEU A 12 2.18 6.39 16.57
C LEU A 12 2.61 5.86 17.95
N SER A 13 1.68 5.42 18.81
CA SER A 13 2.02 4.86 20.13
C SER A 13 2.43 3.38 20.05
N ILE A 14 2.29 2.73 18.90
CA ILE A 14 2.65 1.33 18.70
C ILE A 14 4.18 1.20 18.63
N SER A 15 4.76 0.47 19.58
CA SER A 15 6.20 0.23 19.61
C SER A 15 6.67 -0.46 18.32
N GLY A 16 7.64 0.13 17.64
CA GLY A 16 8.19 -0.40 16.40
C GLY A 16 7.39 -0.07 15.14
N ILE A 17 6.35 0.77 15.20
CA ILE A 17 5.54 1.15 14.03
C ILE A 17 6.38 1.76 12.88
N LEU A 18 7.47 2.45 13.21
CA LEU A 18 8.42 3.00 12.24
C LEU A 18 9.18 1.92 11.45
N LYS A 19 9.13 0.65 11.87
CA LYS A 19 9.73 -0.50 11.17
C LYS A 19 8.82 -1.11 10.11
N LEU A 20 7.58 -0.63 9.95
CA LEU A 20 6.66 -1.09 8.90
C LEU A 20 7.24 -1.12 7.47
N PRO A 21 8.09 -0.15 7.03
CA PRO A 21 8.69 -0.20 5.71
C PRO A 21 9.52 -1.47 5.46
N TYR A 22 10.22 -1.98 6.48
CA TYR A 22 11.02 -3.21 6.34
C TYR A 22 10.14 -4.42 6.05
N PHE A 23 8.97 -4.50 6.69
CA PHE A 23 7.99 -5.54 6.39
C PHE A 23 7.42 -5.37 4.98
N ALA A 24 7.07 -4.14 4.58
CA ALA A 24 6.55 -3.86 3.24
C ALA A 24 7.52 -4.33 2.15
N ILE A 25 8.83 -4.09 2.31
CA ILE A 25 9.87 -4.51 1.35
C ILE A 25 9.82 -6.03 1.11
N VAL A 26 9.69 -6.84 2.16
CA VAL A 26 9.61 -8.31 2.03
C VAL A 26 8.43 -8.72 1.15
N PHE A 27 7.26 -8.11 1.34
CA PHE A 27 6.08 -8.39 0.53
C PHE A 27 6.21 -7.88 -0.92
N TYR A 28 6.89 -6.76 -1.15
CA TYR A 28 7.21 -6.30 -2.50
C TYR A 28 8.17 -7.24 -3.24
N LEU A 29 9.17 -7.81 -2.55
CA LEU A 29 10.05 -8.82 -3.15
C LEU A 29 9.25 -10.04 -3.63
N PHE A 30 8.31 -10.54 -2.83
CA PHE A 30 7.40 -11.60 -3.27
C PHE A 30 6.54 -11.18 -4.47
N THR A 31 6.04 -9.94 -4.46
CA THR A 31 5.25 -9.37 -5.56
C THR A 31 6.06 -9.35 -6.87
N PHE A 32 7.34 -8.97 -6.82
CA PHE A 32 8.24 -9.04 -7.98
C PHE A 32 8.41 -10.47 -8.47
N VAL A 33 8.67 -11.44 -7.57
CA VAL A 33 8.78 -12.85 -7.94
C VAL A 33 7.50 -13.34 -8.64
N PHE A 34 6.33 -12.95 -8.15
CA PHE A 34 5.05 -13.30 -8.78
C PHE A 34 4.85 -12.63 -10.15
N ALA A 35 5.30 -11.40 -10.35
CA ALA A 35 5.26 -10.73 -11.66
C ALA A 35 6.03 -11.52 -12.73
N PHE A 36 7.18 -12.11 -12.37
CA PHE A 36 7.96 -12.94 -13.27
C PHE A 36 7.29 -14.30 -13.52
N LYS A 37 6.81 -14.98 -12.47
CA LYS A 37 6.25 -16.34 -12.56
C LYS A 37 4.84 -16.41 -13.16
N LEU A 38 3.97 -15.45 -12.88
CA LEU A 38 2.54 -15.51 -13.25
C LEU A 38 2.24 -14.66 -14.49
N LYS A 39 2.62 -15.15 -15.68
CA LYS A 39 2.43 -14.44 -16.96
C LYS A 39 0.98 -13.93 -17.16
N ASN A 40 -0.02 -14.75 -16.83
CA ASN A 40 -1.45 -14.41 -16.99
C ASN A 40 -1.96 -13.34 -16.02
N GLN A 41 -1.20 -12.99 -14.98
CA GLN A 41 -1.54 -11.95 -14.01
C GLN A 41 -0.58 -10.78 -14.06
N ARG A 42 0.51 -10.89 -14.84
CA ARG A 42 1.60 -9.93 -14.88
C ARG A 42 1.11 -8.50 -15.08
N THR A 43 0.17 -8.26 -15.98
CA THR A 43 -0.37 -6.90 -16.23
C THR A 43 -1.00 -6.29 -14.98
N LEU A 44 -1.81 -7.05 -14.24
CA LEU A 44 -2.44 -6.57 -13.00
C LEU A 44 -1.41 -6.36 -11.89
N ILE A 45 -0.42 -7.25 -11.79
CA ILE A 45 0.67 -7.15 -10.82
C ILE A 45 1.54 -5.92 -11.11
N MET A 46 1.91 -5.71 -12.38
CA MET A 46 2.64 -4.51 -12.80
C MET A 46 1.81 -3.25 -12.58
N GLY A 47 0.49 -3.31 -12.78
CA GLY A 47 -0.43 -2.24 -12.43
C GLY A 47 -0.37 -1.87 -10.95
N PHE A 48 -0.36 -2.86 -10.05
CA PHE A 48 -0.20 -2.64 -8.60
C PHE A 48 1.17 -2.04 -8.26
N LEU A 49 2.25 -2.53 -8.86
CA LEU A 49 3.61 -2.01 -8.64
C LEU A 49 3.74 -0.56 -9.11
N SER A 50 3.22 -0.24 -10.29
CA SER A 50 3.18 1.12 -10.82
C SER A 50 2.33 2.04 -9.94
N LEU A 51 1.17 1.59 -9.46
CA LEU A 51 0.33 2.35 -8.54
C LEU A 51 1.06 2.66 -7.23
N SER A 52 1.75 1.69 -6.66
CA SER A 52 2.57 1.85 -5.45
C SER A 52 3.71 2.85 -5.66
N LEU A 53 4.39 2.77 -6.82
CA LEU A 53 5.44 3.71 -7.19
C LEU A 53 4.90 5.13 -7.35
N ILE A 54 3.78 5.29 -8.09
CA ILE A 54 3.11 6.58 -8.26
C ILE A 54 2.69 7.16 -6.91
N SER A 55 2.10 6.36 -6.03
CA SER A 55 1.70 6.82 -4.69
C SER A 55 2.92 7.28 -3.89
N SER A 56 4.04 6.55 -3.95
CA SER A 56 5.30 6.97 -3.32
C SER A 56 5.83 8.28 -3.87
N LEU A 57 5.82 8.45 -5.20
CA LEU A 57 6.25 9.71 -5.83
C LEU A 57 5.33 10.87 -5.42
N ILE A 58 4.01 10.65 -5.34
CA ILE A 58 3.07 11.64 -4.82
C ILE A 58 3.42 11.99 -3.38
N MET A 59 3.70 11.02 -2.50
CA MET A 59 4.09 11.30 -1.11
C MET A 59 5.36 12.16 -1.06
N ILE A 60 6.39 11.78 -1.82
CA ILE A 60 7.68 12.49 -1.84
C ILE A 60 7.53 13.92 -2.34
N VAL A 61 6.71 14.16 -3.38
CA VAL A 61 6.49 15.50 -3.92
C VAL A 61 5.62 16.36 -3.00
N ASN A 62 4.67 15.74 -2.27
CA ASN A 62 3.77 16.45 -1.36
C ASN A 62 4.31 16.52 0.08
N PHE A 63 5.57 16.14 0.30
CA PHE A 63 6.23 16.24 1.59
C PHE A 63 6.37 17.73 1.99
N GLY A 64 5.74 18.14 3.09
CA GLY A 64 5.77 19.53 3.60
C GLY A 64 4.40 20.21 3.65
N PRO A 65 4.25 21.50 3.28
CA PRO A 65 3.01 22.27 3.48
C PRO A 65 1.80 21.73 2.69
N GLN A 66 2.03 20.84 1.73
CA GLN A 66 1.02 20.21 0.89
C GLN A 66 0.44 18.90 1.45
N VAL A 67 0.91 18.44 2.62
CA VAL A 67 0.39 17.24 3.27
C VAL A 67 -1.13 17.36 3.52
N GLY A 68 -1.69 18.56 3.69
CA GLY A 68 -3.14 18.76 3.87
C GLY A 68 -4.03 18.45 2.66
N HIS A 69 -3.46 18.17 1.48
CA HIS A 69 -4.25 17.87 0.28
C HIS A 69 -4.91 16.48 0.32
N VAL A 70 -5.99 16.33 -0.45
CA VAL A 70 -6.79 15.10 -0.53
C VAL A 70 -6.10 14.02 -1.39
N ILE A 71 -5.21 14.43 -2.30
CA ILE A 71 -4.57 13.55 -3.29
C ILE A 71 -3.66 12.49 -2.61
N PRO A 72 -2.78 12.85 -1.67
CA PRO A 72 -1.92 11.86 -1.03
C PRO A 72 -2.69 10.72 -0.33
N PRO A 73 -3.60 10.98 0.63
CA PRO A 73 -4.32 9.89 1.31
C PRO A 73 -5.20 9.08 0.34
N LEU A 74 -5.75 9.69 -0.71
CA LEU A 74 -6.48 8.97 -1.74
C LEU A 74 -5.59 7.99 -2.53
N SER A 75 -4.37 8.39 -2.88
CA SER A 75 -3.43 7.51 -3.58
C SER A 75 -3.01 6.31 -2.72
N LEU A 76 -2.82 6.52 -1.41
CA LEU A 76 -2.52 5.45 -0.46
C LEU A 76 -3.72 4.50 -0.31
N LEU A 77 -4.94 5.02 -0.25
CA LEU A 77 -6.16 4.21 -0.23
C LEU A 77 -6.29 3.36 -1.48
N LEU A 78 -6.09 3.94 -2.67
CA LEU A 78 -6.14 3.19 -3.93
C LEU A 78 -5.12 2.05 -3.95
N THR A 79 -3.90 2.29 -3.45
CA THR A 79 -2.84 1.29 -3.38
C THR A 79 -3.20 0.10 -2.49
N ALA A 80 -3.95 0.33 -1.39
CA ALA A 80 -4.42 -0.74 -0.50
C ALA A 80 -5.70 -1.43 -1.02
N VAL A 81 -6.62 -0.66 -1.60
CA VAL A 81 -7.94 -1.16 -2.03
C VAL A 81 -7.84 -1.98 -3.32
N PHE A 82 -7.01 -1.56 -4.28
CA PHE A 82 -6.85 -2.25 -5.56
C PHE A 82 -6.57 -3.77 -5.41
N PRO A 83 -5.49 -4.20 -4.73
CA PRO A 83 -5.22 -5.63 -4.57
C PRO A 83 -6.30 -6.35 -3.75
N SER A 84 -6.97 -5.65 -2.83
CA SER A 84 -8.07 -6.20 -2.02
C SER A 84 -9.29 -6.55 -2.88
N VAL A 85 -9.66 -5.68 -3.83
CA VAL A 85 -10.76 -5.94 -4.77
C VAL A 85 -10.45 -7.15 -5.64
N VAL A 86 -9.22 -7.24 -6.16
CA VAL A 86 -8.79 -8.36 -7.01
C VAL A 86 -8.73 -9.67 -6.20
N LEU A 87 -8.28 -9.62 -4.94
CA LEU A 87 -8.32 -10.73 -4.00
C LEU A 87 -9.74 -11.27 -3.84
N ILE A 88 -10.72 -10.40 -3.56
CA ILE A 88 -12.13 -10.80 -3.38
C ILE A 88 -12.64 -11.52 -4.63
N GLN A 89 -12.35 -11.00 -5.83
CA GLN A 89 -12.75 -11.66 -7.07
C GLN A 89 -12.17 -13.08 -7.22
N HIS A 90 -10.91 -13.28 -6.83
CA HIS A 90 -10.27 -14.61 -6.90
C HIS A 90 -10.76 -15.58 -5.83
N VAL A 91 -11.07 -15.08 -4.63
CA VAL A 91 -11.69 -15.86 -3.55
C VAL A 91 -13.07 -16.35 -3.99
N LEU A 92 -13.91 -15.48 -4.53
CA LEU A 92 -15.25 -15.84 -5.02
C LEU A 92 -15.20 -16.87 -6.16
N LYS A 93 -14.17 -16.79 -7.01
CA LYS A 93 -13.93 -17.75 -8.11
C LYS A 93 -13.19 -19.02 -7.68
N ARG A 94 -12.95 -19.23 -6.37
CA ARG A 94 -12.25 -20.39 -5.78
C ARG A 94 -10.87 -20.68 -6.39
N ARG A 95 -10.14 -19.64 -6.79
CA ARG A 95 -8.80 -19.78 -7.40
C ARG A 95 -7.69 -19.73 -6.34
N HIS A 96 -7.53 -20.80 -5.56
CA HIS A 96 -6.67 -20.85 -4.37
C HIS A 96 -5.27 -20.23 -4.53
N LEU A 97 -4.50 -20.63 -5.56
CA LEU A 97 -3.16 -20.08 -5.80
C LEU A 97 -3.19 -18.56 -6.03
N LEU A 98 -4.15 -18.08 -6.82
CA LEU A 98 -4.27 -16.65 -7.12
C LEU A 98 -4.79 -15.88 -5.90
N SER A 99 -5.70 -16.46 -5.12
CA SER A 99 -6.12 -15.88 -3.85
C SER A 99 -4.93 -15.68 -2.93
N PHE A 100 -4.05 -16.68 -2.79
CA PHE A 100 -2.83 -16.54 -1.98
C PHE A 100 -1.92 -15.41 -2.48
N VAL A 101 -1.65 -15.36 -3.79
CA VAL A 101 -0.82 -14.31 -4.41
C VAL A 101 -1.40 -12.92 -4.14
N TRP A 102 -2.71 -12.75 -4.34
CA TRP A 102 -3.38 -11.48 -4.11
C TRP A 102 -3.51 -11.15 -2.63
N SER A 103 -3.53 -12.12 -1.72
CA SER A 103 -3.40 -11.88 -0.27
C SER A 103 -2.04 -11.28 0.08
N VAL A 104 -0.96 -11.79 -0.50
CA VAL A 104 0.39 -11.21 -0.34
C VAL A 104 0.42 -9.77 -0.83
N MET A 105 -0.17 -9.48 -2.00
CA MET A 105 -0.23 -8.12 -2.55
C MET A 105 -1.12 -7.18 -1.74
N THR A 106 -2.22 -7.67 -1.19
CA THR A 106 -3.07 -6.91 -0.27
C THR A 106 -2.30 -6.50 0.99
N VAL A 107 -1.56 -7.44 1.59
CA VAL A 107 -0.71 -7.13 2.73
C VAL A 107 0.39 -6.14 2.34
N ALA A 108 1.01 -6.29 1.15
CA ALA A 108 1.98 -5.33 0.62
C ALA A 108 1.38 -3.91 0.53
N GLY A 109 0.21 -3.78 -0.08
CA GLY A 109 -0.48 -2.49 -0.26
C GLY A 109 -0.89 -1.85 1.06
N ILE A 110 -1.41 -2.63 2.01
CA ILE A 110 -1.74 -2.13 3.35
C ILE A 110 -0.49 -1.67 4.09
N LEU A 111 0.57 -2.48 4.12
CA LEU A 111 1.83 -2.11 4.77
C LEU A 111 2.44 -0.87 4.14
N HIS A 112 2.38 -0.75 2.81
CA HIS A 112 2.81 0.43 2.07
C HIS A 112 2.06 1.69 2.51
N SER A 113 0.73 1.62 2.50
CA SER A 113 -0.13 2.74 2.85
C SER A 113 0.00 3.15 4.31
N LEU A 114 0.11 2.18 5.23
CA LEU A 114 0.38 2.44 6.64
C LEU A 114 1.77 3.02 6.85
N SER A 115 2.80 2.51 6.15
CA SER A 115 4.17 3.03 6.27
C SER A 115 4.24 4.52 5.93
N TRP A 116 3.66 4.90 4.80
CA TRP A 116 3.58 6.31 4.40
C TRP A 116 2.71 7.14 5.34
N GLY A 117 1.53 6.61 5.74
CA GLY A 117 0.65 7.29 6.69
C GLY A 117 1.33 7.57 8.03
N VAL A 118 2.09 6.61 8.55
CA VAL A 118 2.88 6.73 9.80
C VAL A 118 4.00 7.75 9.64
N TRP A 119 4.76 7.68 8.55
CA TRP A 119 5.86 8.62 8.32
C TRP A 119 5.36 10.06 8.18
N LEU A 120 4.29 10.27 7.42
CA LEU A 120 3.73 11.61 7.21
C LEU A 120 3.10 12.19 8.48
N THR A 121 2.41 11.37 9.28
CA THR A 121 1.87 11.81 10.58
C THR A 121 2.97 12.08 11.60
N ALA A 122 4.03 11.26 11.63
CA ALA A 122 5.19 11.49 12.49
C ALA A 122 5.91 12.80 12.14
N LEU A 123 6.09 13.07 10.85
CA LEU A 123 6.78 14.28 10.37
C LEU A 123 5.94 15.55 10.48
N ALA A 124 4.60 15.45 10.39
CA ALA A 124 3.73 16.61 10.62
C ALA A 124 3.72 17.06 12.09
N ARG A 125 4.20 16.21 13.01
CA ARG A 125 4.28 16.48 14.46
C ARG A 125 5.68 16.91 14.94
N SER A 126 6.70 16.80 14.09
CA SER A 126 8.09 17.23 14.37
C SER A 126 8.34 18.64 13.87
#